data_AF-A0AA43CQ75-F1
#
_entry.id   AF-A0AA43CQ75-F1
#
_cell.length_a   1.000
_cell.length_b   1.000
_cell.length_c   1.000
_cell.angle_alpha   90.00
_cell.angle_beta   90.00
_cell.angle_gamma   90.00
#
_symmetry.space_group_name_H-M   'P 1'
#
loop_
_entity.id
_entity.type
_entity.pdbx_description
1 polymer ?
#
loop_
_entity_poly.entity_id
_entity_poly.type
_entity_poly.pdbx_seq_one_letter_code
_entity_poly.pdbx_strand_id
1 'polypeptide(L)'
;MRLVSAVLIAAFAIVPALAARAQEQKIHKAHAIAMHGTPKYGPDFEHFDYVNPDAPKGGTLRMAEQGTFDSFNGHIPKGNAAAGLSYLYESLMTGSADEPFTMKLS
;
A
#
# COMPACT_ATOMS: atom_id res chain seq x y z
N MET A 1 -5.28 15.86 60.38
CA MET A 1 -4.66 14.78 59.57
C MET A 1 -5.59 14.13 58.55
N ARG A 2 -6.85 13.83 58.85
CA ARG A 2 -7.78 13.14 57.92
C ARG A 2 -8.10 13.88 56.61
N LEU A 3 -8.19 15.21 56.64
CA LEU A 3 -8.48 16.06 55.46
C LEU A 3 -7.29 16.17 54.50
N VAL A 4 -6.05 16.24 55.01
CA VAL A 4 -4.83 16.35 54.19
C VAL A 4 -4.58 15.06 53.41
N SER A 5 -4.83 13.91 54.03
CA SER A 5 -4.75 12.60 53.36
C SER A 5 -5.77 12.44 52.23
N ALA A 6 -6.99 12.96 52.38
CA ALA A 6 -8.02 12.90 51.35
C ALA A 6 -7.66 13.75 50.11
N VAL A 7 -7.07 14.93 50.32
CA VAL A 7 -6.60 15.81 49.22
C VAL A 7 -5.42 15.19 48.48
N LEU A 8 -4.48 14.55 49.19
CA LEU A 8 -3.35 13.85 48.58
C LEU A 8 -3.79 12.63 47.75
N ILE A 9 -4.79 11.88 48.21
CA ILE A 9 -5.34 10.74 47.46
C ILE A 9 -6.10 11.23 46.21
N ALA A 10 -6.88 12.31 46.32
CA ALA A 10 -7.56 12.90 45.17
C ALA A 10 -6.56 13.44 44.13
N ALA A 11 -5.50 14.12 44.57
CA ALA A 11 -4.44 14.59 43.68
C ALA A 11 -3.70 13.43 43.00
N PHE A 12 -3.45 12.32 43.70
CA PHE A 12 -2.80 11.14 43.14
C PHE A 12 -3.68 10.40 42.13
N ALA A 13 -5.01 10.49 42.23
CA ALA A 13 -5.94 9.88 41.29
C ALA A 13 -6.18 10.72 40.02
N ILE A 14 -6.00 12.04 40.07
CA ILE A 14 -6.22 12.95 38.92
C ILE A 14 -5.04 12.93 37.95
N VAL A 15 -3.80 12.76 38.44
CA VAL A 15 -2.58 12.73 37.61
C VAL A 15 -2.57 11.59 36.57
N PRO A 16 -2.91 10.33 36.90
CA PRO A 16 -2.98 9.26 35.89
C PRO A 16 -4.15 9.43 34.93
N ALA A 17 -5.26 10.07 35.33
CA ALA A 17 -6.40 10.33 34.45
C ALA A 17 -6.07 11.38 33.36
N LEU A 18 -5.18 12.33 33.65
CA LEU A 18 -4.68 13.29 32.66
C LEU A 18 -3.62 12.68 31.73
N ALA A 19 -2.83 11.73 32.25
CA ALA A 19 -1.87 10.94 31.47
C ALA A 19 -2.53 9.87 30.58
N ALA A 20 -3.74 9.44 30.93
CA ALA A 20 -4.56 8.49 30.16
C ALA A 20 -5.39 9.15 29.05
N ARG A 21 -5.01 10.36 28.58
CA ARG A 21 -5.45 10.80 27.25
C ARG A 21 -4.83 9.84 26.25
N ALA A 22 -5.63 8.86 25.82
CA ALA A 22 -5.32 7.96 24.73
C ALA A 22 -4.64 8.78 23.62
N GLN A 23 -3.40 8.44 23.27
CA GLN A 23 -2.74 9.01 22.11
C GLN A 23 -3.69 8.81 20.93
N GLU A 24 -4.27 9.90 20.45
CA GLU A 24 -5.11 9.91 19.27
C GLU A 24 -4.23 9.42 18.12
N GLN A 25 -4.42 8.17 17.71
CA GLN A 25 -3.71 7.60 16.57
C GLN A 25 -4.15 8.41 15.35
N LYS A 26 -3.25 9.28 14.88
CA LYS A 26 -3.46 10.03 13.65
C LYS A 26 -3.49 9.03 12.50
N ILE A 27 -4.67 8.71 12.00
CA ILE A 27 -4.84 7.80 10.86
C ILE A 27 -4.41 8.55 9.60
N HIS A 28 -3.31 8.10 9.01
CA HIS A 28 -2.85 8.59 7.71
C HIS A 28 -3.59 7.83 6.61
N LYS A 29 -4.55 8.51 5.96
CA LYS A 29 -5.23 8.00 4.76
C LYS A 29 -4.56 8.61 3.54
N ALA A 30 -4.06 7.78 2.64
CA ALA A 30 -3.46 8.19 1.38
C ALA A 30 -3.88 7.20 0.27
N HIS A 31 -4.00 7.69 -0.96
CA HIS A 31 -4.34 6.89 -2.14
C HIS A 31 -3.10 6.26 -2.82
N ALA A 32 -1.91 6.74 -2.48
CA ALA A 32 -0.65 6.29 -3.04
C ALA A 32 0.52 6.50 -2.05
N ILE A 33 1.60 5.74 -2.25
CA ILE A 33 2.85 5.84 -1.50
C ILE A 33 3.98 6.06 -2.50
N ALA A 34 4.68 7.19 -2.38
CA ALA A 34 5.92 7.46 -3.11
C ALA A 34 7.10 7.24 -2.18
N MET A 35 8.17 6.60 -2.68
CA MET A 35 9.41 6.42 -1.91
C MET A 35 10.02 7.79 -1.52
N HIS A 36 9.92 8.75 -2.44
CA HIS A 36 10.41 10.11 -2.23
C HIS A 36 9.39 11.13 -2.76
N GLY A 37 9.21 12.23 -2.04
CA GLY A 37 8.34 13.32 -2.45
C GLY A 37 6.86 12.98 -2.38
N THR A 38 6.07 13.64 -3.21
CA THR A 38 4.62 13.43 -3.34
C THR A 38 4.32 12.66 -4.63
N PRO A 39 3.34 11.74 -4.64
CA PRO A 39 2.88 11.09 -5.87
C PRO A 39 2.52 12.12 -6.94
N LYS A 40 2.87 11.83 -8.20
CA LYS A 40 2.51 12.68 -9.35
C LYS A 40 0.99 12.81 -9.50
N TYR A 41 0.28 11.71 -9.34
CA TYR A 41 -1.16 11.61 -9.55
C TYR A 41 -1.94 11.92 -8.27
N GLY A 42 -2.94 12.81 -8.37
CA GLY A 42 -3.87 13.12 -7.27
C GLY A 42 -4.83 11.96 -6.96
N PRO A 43 -5.64 12.05 -5.89
CA PRO A 43 -6.52 10.96 -5.46
C PRO A 43 -7.65 10.63 -6.44
N ASP A 44 -8.04 11.59 -7.28
CA ASP A 44 -9.20 11.46 -8.18
C ASP A 44 -8.81 11.11 -9.64
N PHE A 45 -7.55 10.74 -9.89
CA PHE A 45 -7.13 10.35 -11.24
C PHE A 45 -7.73 9.00 -11.66
N GLU A 46 -8.21 8.92 -12.90
CA GLU A 46 -8.89 7.70 -13.39
C GLU A 46 -7.93 6.71 -14.06
N HIS A 47 -6.87 7.23 -14.69
CA HIS A 47 -5.87 6.43 -15.41
C HIS A 47 -4.52 7.14 -15.40
N PHE A 48 -3.44 6.37 -15.56
CA PHE A 48 -2.11 6.94 -15.76
C PHE A 48 -2.02 7.69 -17.10
N ASP A 49 -1.13 8.67 -17.22
CA ASP A 49 -0.99 9.51 -18.43
C ASP A 49 -0.56 8.69 -19.66
N TYR A 50 0.11 7.56 -19.43
CA TYR A 50 0.58 6.65 -20.48
C TYR A 50 -0.47 5.62 -20.93
N VAL A 51 -1.71 5.69 -20.42
CA VAL A 51 -2.81 4.81 -20.80
C VAL A 51 -3.68 5.49 -21.84
N ASN A 52 -4.02 4.75 -22.90
CA ASN A 52 -5.11 5.12 -23.80
C ASN A 52 -6.45 4.59 -23.23
N PRO A 53 -7.33 5.43 -22.65
CA PRO A 53 -8.60 4.98 -22.08
C PRO A 53 -9.54 4.39 -23.14
N ASP A 54 -9.46 4.87 -24.38
CA ASP A 54 -10.28 4.43 -25.52
C ASP A 54 -9.69 3.21 -26.25
N ALA A 55 -8.70 2.54 -25.66
CA ALA A 55 -8.08 1.37 -26.27
C ALA A 55 -9.14 0.28 -26.55
N PRO A 56 -9.28 -0.17 -27.82
CA PRO A 56 -10.26 -1.18 -28.18
C PRO A 56 -10.01 -2.47 -27.41
N LYS A 57 -11.09 -3.07 -26.89
CA LYS A 57 -11.01 -4.32 -26.12
C LYS A 57 -11.21 -5.52 -27.03
N GLY A 58 -10.46 -6.58 -26.75
CA GLY A 58 -10.52 -7.85 -27.49
C GLY A 58 -9.31 -8.10 -28.38
N GLY A 59 -9.41 -9.13 -29.22
CA GLY A 59 -8.30 -9.63 -30.05
C GLY A 59 -7.44 -10.68 -29.32
N THR A 60 -6.34 -11.08 -29.95
CA THR A 60 -5.39 -12.07 -29.39
C THR A 60 -3.98 -11.52 -29.42
N LEU A 61 -3.40 -11.30 -28.24
CA LEU A 61 -1.99 -10.99 -28.08
C LEU A 61 -1.18 -12.29 -28.20
N ARG A 62 -0.29 -12.36 -29.19
CA ARG A 62 0.65 -13.49 -29.38
C ARG A 62 2.06 -13.01 -29.10
N MET A 63 2.64 -13.50 -28.01
CA MET A 63 4.01 -13.18 -27.59
C MET A 63 4.90 -14.42 -27.71
N ALA A 64 6.18 -14.19 -27.95
CA ALA A 64 7.21 -15.23 -27.95
C ALA A 64 8.21 -14.93 -26.82
N GLU A 65 8.75 -15.99 -26.22
CA GLU A 65 9.79 -15.90 -25.19
C GLU A 65 10.91 -16.91 -25.52
N GLN A 66 12.13 -16.57 -25.15
CA GLN A 66 13.31 -17.36 -25.48
C GLN A 66 13.60 -18.36 -24.36
N GLY A 67 13.36 -19.65 -24.60
CA GLY A 67 13.67 -20.70 -23.63
C GLY A 67 12.58 -21.77 -23.56
N THR A 68 12.49 -22.42 -22.40
CA THR A 68 11.41 -23.37 -22.06
C THR A 68 11.03 -23.21 -20.59
N PHE A 69 9.85 -23.70 -20.22
CA PHE A 69 9.35 -23.69 -18.85
C PHE A 69 9.06 -25.12 -18.38
N ASP A 70 9.12 -25.35 -17.07
CA ASP A 70 8.73 -26.61 -16.42
C ASP A 70 7.84 -26.40 -15.19
N SER A 71 7.55 -25.14 -14.83
CA SER A 71 6.75 -24.77 -13.66
C SER A 71 5.80 -23.60 -13.97
N PHE A 72 4.60 -23.66 -13.41
CA PHE A 72 3.65 -22.54 -13.36
C PHE A 72 3.66 -21.82 -12.00
N ASN A 73 4.56 -22.21 -11.09
CA ASN A 73 4.74 -21.53 -9.81
C ASN A 73 5.97 -20.62 -9.88
N GLY A 74 5.75 -19.31 -10.04
CA GLY A 74 6.81 -18.29 -10.08
C GLY A 74 7.35 -17.86 -8.71
N HIS A 75 6.87 -18.44 -7.61
CA HIS A 75 7.22 -18.03 -6.24
C HIS A 75 8.11 -19.03 -5.50
N ILE A 76 8.64 -20.03 -6.20
CA ILE A 76 9.58 -21.01 -5.64
C ILE A 76 10.96 -20.87 -6.31
N PRO A 77 12.06 -21.15 -5.60
CA PRO A 77 13.41 -21.06 -6.18
C PRO A 77 13.74 -22.13 -7.24
N LYS A 78 12.92 -23.18 -7.36
CA LYS A 78 13.22 -24.36 -8.19
C LYS A 78 12.37 -24.38 -9.45
N GLY A 79 13.01 -24.67 -10.58
CA GLY A 79 12.37 -24.80 -11.89
C GLY A 79 12.41 -23.50 -12.69
N ASN A 80 12.01 -23.58 -13.95
CA ASN A 80 11.90 -22.45 -14.86
C ASN A 80 10.41 -22.05 -14.96
N ALA A 81 10.10 -20.89 -14.40
CA ALA A 81 8.74 -20.36 -14.38
C ALA A 81 8.29 -19.93 -15.79
N ALA A 82 7.04 -20.23 -16.14
CA ALA A 82 6.44 -19.78 -17.39
C ALA A 82 6.43 -18.25 -17.52
N ALA A 83 6.62 -17.74 -18.72
CA ALA A 83 6.51 -16.31 -19.02
C ALA A 83 5.07 -15.82 -18.84
N GLY A 84 4.89 -14.57 -18.41
CA GLY A 84 3.58 -13.94 -18.26
C GLY A 84 2.78 -14.34 -17.02
N LEU A 85 3.35 -15.11 -16.08
CA LEU A 85 2.67 -15.43 -14.82
C LEU A 85 2.25 -14.19 -14.03
N SER A 86 2.90 -13.04 -14.21
CA SER A 86 2.52 -11.76 -13.59
C SER A 86 1.15 -11.23 -14.03
N TYR A 87 0.56 -11.73 -15.13
CA TYR A 87 -0.81 -11.38 -15.53
C TYR A 87 -1.89 -12.16 -14.77
N LEU A 88 -1.50 -13.18 -13.99
CA LEU A 88 -2.42 -14.04 -13.24
C LEU A 88 -2.53 -13.67 -11.76
N TYR A 89 -1.57 -12.90 -11.25
CA TYR A 89 -1.48 -12.53 -9.84
C TYR A 89 -1.51 -11.01 -9.69
N GLU A 90 -2.15 -10.54 -8.62
CA GLU A 90 -2.22 -9.12 -8.29
C GLU A 90 -1.52 -8.83 -6.96
N SER A 91 -0.91 -7.65 -6.86
CA SER A 91 -0.40 -7.09 -5.61
C SER A 91 -1.43 -6.15 -4.98
N LEU A 92 -1.26 -5.83 -3.69
CA LEU A 92 -2.14 -4.89 -2.99
C LEU A 92 -2.16 -3.48 -3.62
N MET A 93 -1.07 -3.11 -4.27
CA MET A 93 -0.88 -1.79 -4.88
C MET A 93 -0.26 -1.97 -6.27
N THR A 94 -0.53 -1.05 -7.19
CA THR A 94 0.03 -1.03 -8.55
C THR A 94 1.12 0.03 -8.66
N GLY A 95 2.27 -0.34 -9.21
CA GLY A 95 3.36 0.60 -9.49
C GLY A 95 3.06 1.50 -10.69
N SER A 96 3.43 2.77 -10.58
CA SER A 96 3.43 3.72 -11.69
C SER A 96 4.69 3.53 -12.56
N ALA A 97 4.52 3.44 -13.88
CA ALA A 97 5.64 3.24 -14.82
C ALA A 97 6.37 4.55 -15.18
N ASP A 98 5.77 5.70 -14.91
CA ASP A 98 6.34 7.03 -15.19
C ASP A 98 6.82 7.77 -13.94
N GLU A 99 6.93 7.05 -12.81
CA GLU A 99 7.50 7.55 -11.56
C GLU A 99 8.62 6.61 -11.07
N PRO A 100 9.65 7.10 -10.34
CA PRO A 100 10.78 6.26 -9.93
C PRO A 100 10.38 5.08 -9.02
N PHE A 101 9.58 5.36 -7.99
CA PHE A 101 9.00 4.33 -7.12
C PHE A 101 7.77 4.90 -6.40
N THR A 102 6.63 4.84 -7.10
CA THR A 102 5.32 5.24 -6.57
C THR A 102 4.32 4.12 -6.78
N MET A 103 3.59 3.76 -5.73
CA MET A 103 2.58 2.71 -5.70
C MET A 103 1.20 3.33 -5.43
N LYS A 104 0.21 3.08 -6.29
CA LYS A 104 -1.20 3.44 -6.03
C LYS A 104 -1.96 2.25 -5.44
N LEU A 105 -2.99 2.49 -4.65
CA LEU A 105 -3.91 1.40 -4.28
C LEU A 105 -4.55 0.81 -5.55
N SER A 106 -4.58 -0.52 -5.64
CA SER A 106 -5.19 -1.24 -6.76
C SER A 106 -6.71 -1.17 -6.73
#